data_AF-A0A124IV93-F1
#
_entry.id   AF-A0A124IV93-F1
#
_cell.length_a   1.000
_cell.length_b   1.000
_cell.length_c   1.000
_cell.angle_alpha   90.00
_cell.angle_beta   90.00
_cell.angle_gamma   90.00
#
_symmetry.space_group_name_H-M   'P 1'
#
loop_
_entity.id
_entity.type
_entity.pdbx_description
1 polymer ?
#
loop_
_entity_poly.entity_id
_entity_poly.type
_entity_poly.pdbx_seq_one_letter_code
_entity_poly.pdbx_strand_id
1 'polypeptide(L)'
;MSYTTMSKPMMYLLWVVTPVAFAAIFAWGQVIRNYWISIGLFIAYFIIIFGASIFMGYKSYSKNRSESEQYRRRQALSRLTGEDIRKAMERDYELPREYSALSKKMFLNLGIMLALLIAVLVVYSALFNRISAAISILLGNYPSMAQSTLEFLRYFITYLIMFGIWFAVFYVVAKYTGLPYLSQSTSMMQNIPYIPTKGIAFYKDAIIFDDLYVLKAPLDADSVTVDERRRFVEITLKKPTSTIPYRRLRIYARDPRGIWEKYVSKYLEAQVKVEEVKRTEAEVEKPREYRCPYCGALLNEDWEYCPKCGRKIPWDELRRAYEA
;
A
#
# COMPACT_ATOMS: atom_id res chain seq x y z
N MET A 1 4.95 10.00 -4.77
CA MET A 1 6.34 9.57 -4.50
C MET A 1 6.31 8.14 -4.01
N SER A 2 7.03 7.21 -4.66
CA SER A 2 7.58 6.11 -3.86
C SER A 2 8.72 6.73 -3.07
N TYR A 3 8.66 6.70 -1.73
CA TYR A 3 9.71 7.25 -0.87
C TYR A 3 11.10 6.62 -1.13
N THR A 4 11.16 5.56 -1.94
CA THR A 4 12.38 4.87 -2.37
C THR A 4 13.28 5.70 -3.29
N THR A 5 12.82 6.82 -3.87
CA THR A 5 13.63 7.63 -4.82
C THR A 5 14.02 9.01 -4.31
N MET A 6 13.67 9.39 -3.07
CA MET A 6 14.04 10.69 -2.52
C MET A 6 15.46 10.67 -1.97
N SER A 7 16.30 11.62 -2.40
CA SER A 7 17.66 11.74 -1.86
C SER A 7 17.61 12.08 -0.37
N LYS A 8 18.54 11.54 0.43
CA LYS A 8 18.67 11.85 1.87
C LYS A 8 18.55 13.36 2.19
N PRO A 9 19.21 14.29 1.46
CA PRO A 9 19.06 15.73 1.73
C PRO A 9 17.64 16.25 1.49
N MET A 10 16.94 15.75 0.46
CA MET A 10 15.55 16.11 0.21
C MET A 10 14.63 15.62 1.32
N MET A 11 14.96 14.47 1.94
CA MET A 11 14.28 13.96 3.13
C MET A 11 14.46 14.92 4.32
N TYR A 12 15.67 15.36 4.63
CA TYR A 12 15.88 16.35 5.70
C TYR A 12 15.16 17.68 5.44
N LEU A 13 15.14 18.14 4.19
CA LEU A 13 14.42 19.36 3.81
C LEU A 13 12.91 19.22 4.10
N LEU A 14 12.29 18.11 3.72
CA LEU A 14 10.85 17.90 3.95
C LEU A 14 10.49 17.59 5.41
N TRP A 15 11.34 16.91 6.18
CA TRP A 15 11.00 16.48 7.54
C TRP A 15 11.42 17.47 8.63
N VAL A 16 12.41 18.33 8.38
CA VAL A 16 12.92 19.28 9.38
C VAL A 16 12.63 20.73 8.96
N VAL A 17 12.96 21.11 7.72
CA VAL A 17 12.79 22.50 7.28
C VAL A 17 11.32 22.86 7.16
N THR A 18 10.50 21.95 6.65
CA THR A 18 9.05 22.19 6.49
C THR A 18 8.33 22.44 7.83
N PRO A 19 8.44 21.59 8.88
CA PRO A 19 7.78 21.88 10.16
C PRO A 19 8.26 23.19 10.80
N VAL A 20 9.55 23.50 10.70
CA VAL A 20 10.12 24.75 11.23
C VAL A 20 9.57 25.96 10.48
N ALA A 21 9.53 25.91 9.15
CA ALA A 21 8.96 26.96 8.32
C ALA A 21 7.47 27.17 8.62
N PHE A 22 6.70 26.09 8.77
CA PHE A 22 5.28 26.18 9.15
C PHE A 22 5.11 26.77 10.55
N ALA A 23 5.89 26.34 11.53
CA ALA A 23 5.82 26.90 12.88
C ALA A 23 6.05 28.43 12.85
N ALA A 24 7.00 28.91 12.05
CA ALA A 24 7.28 30.33 11.89
C ALA A 24 6.12 31.08 11.20
N ILE A 25 5.58 30.53 10.09
CA ILE A 25 4.47 31.15 9.35
C ILE A 25 3.19 31.25 10.20
N PHE A 26 2.86 30.19 10.92
CA PHE A 26 1.69 30.17 11.80
C PHE A 26 1.88 31.07 13.02
N ALA A 27 3.07 31.10 13.62
CA ALA A 27 3.38 32.03 14.70
C ALA A 27 3.22 33.49 14.26
N TRP A 28 3.71 33.84 13.07
CA TRP A 28 3.52 35.19 12.52
C TRP A 28 2.04 35.53 12.27
N GLY A 29 1.25 34.57 11.79
CA GLY A 29 -0.20 34.74 11.63
C GLY A 29 -0.91 35.13 12.92
N GLN A 30 -0.50 34.53 14.03
CA GLN A 30 -1.04 34.83 15.37
C GLN A 30 -0.68 36.24 15.82
N VAL A 31 0.59 36.65 15.65
CA VAL A 31 1.09 37.97 16.06
C VAL A 31 0.39 39.09 15.27
N ILE A 32 0.24 38.93 13.95
CA ILE A 32 -0.41 39.92 13.09
C ILE A 32 -1.95 39.87 13.25
N ARG A 33 -2.48 38.86 13.97
CA ARG A 33 -3.92 38.57 14.11
C ARG A 33 -4.63 38.39 12.76
N ASN A 34 -3.88 38.02 11.72
CA ASN A 34 -4.39 37.83 10.37
C ASN A 34 -4.14 36.38 9.90
N TYR A 35 -5.10 35.53 10.24
CA TYR A 35 -5.06 34.10 9.91
C TYR A 35 -5.12 33.83 8.41
N TRP A 36 -5.68 34.75 7.60
CA TRP A 36 -5.82 34.56 6.16
C TRP A 36 -4.48 34.50 5.44
N ILE A 37 -3.48 35.25 5.90
CA ILE A 37 -2.14 35.23 5.31
C ILE A 37 -1.48 33.87 5.53
N SER A 38 -1.57 33.32 6.74
CA SER A 38 -1.02 32.00 7.05
C SER A 38 -1.73 30.87 6.30
N ILE A 39 -3.06 30.95 6.16
CA ILE A 39 -3.84 30.01 5.35
C ILE A 39 -3.45 30.13 3.86
N GLY A 40 -3.29 31.35 3.34
CA GLY A 40 -2.87 31.59 1.97
C GLY A 40 -1.49 31.00 1.65
N LEU A 41 -0.51 31.20 2.53
CA LEU A 41 0.83 30.62 2.40
C LEU A 41 0.80 29.08 2.49
N PHE A 42 -0.03 28.52 3.36
CA PHE A 42 -0.23 27.08 3.45
C PHE A 42 -0.79 26.52 2.14
N ILE A 43 -1.86 27.13 1.59
CA ILE A 43 -2.45 26.71 0.32
C ILE A 43 -1.43 26.84 -0.83
N ALA A 44 -0.69 27.95 -0.89
CA ALA A 44 0.34 28.15 -1.91
C ALA A 44 1.43 27.07 -1.86
N TYR A 45 1.89 26.69 -0.67
CA TYR A 45 2.81 25.56 -0.47
C TYR A 45 2.23 24.26 -1.03
N PHE A 46 0.96 23.96 -0.76
CA PHE A 46 0.30 22.77 -1.30
C PHE A 46 0.23 22.81 -2.83
N ILE A 47 -0.15 23.94 -3.42
CA ILE A 47 -0.19 24.10 -4.88
C ILE A 47 1.20 23.84 -5.49
N ILE A 48 2.27 24.36 -4.89
CA ILE A 48 3.64 24.16 -5.37
C ILE A 48 4.02 22.68 -5.30
N ILE A 49 3.78 22.00 -4.16
CA ILE A 49 4.12 20.59 -4.00
C ILE A 49 3.30 19.69 -4.90
N PHE A 50 1.99 19.92 -5.01
CA PHE A 50 1.13 19.17 -5.90
C PHE A 50 1.50 19.42 -7.36
N GLY A 51 1.75 20.67 -7.75
CA GLY A 51 2.21 21.03 -9.09
C GLY A 51 3.53 20.36 -9.45
N ALA A 52 4.53 20.39 -8.55
CA ALA A 52 5.79 19.69 -8.73
C ALA A 52 5.60 18.17 -8.84
N SER A 53 4.71 17.59 -8.02
CA SER A 53 4.40 16.15 -8.05
C SER A 53 3.73 15.73 -9.36
N ILE A 54 2.77 16.51 -9.86
CA ILE A 54 2.09 16.27 -11.14
C ILE A 54 3.09 16.39 -12.29
N PHE A 55 3.91 17.44 -12.30
CA PHE A 55 4.92 17.66 -13.33
C PHE A 55 5.93 16.50 -13.41
N MET A 56 6.44 16.05 -12.26
CA MET A 56 7.35 14.89 -12.20
C MET A 56 6.65 13.60 -12.64
N GLY A 57 5.39 13.39 -12.23
CA GLY A 57 4.59 12.24 -12.67
C GLY A 57 4.38 12.23 -14.18
N TYR A 58 4.03 13.38 -14.77
CA TYR A 58 3.87 13.54 -16.21
C TYR A 58 5.19 13.29 -16.96
N LYS A 59 6.30 13.84 -16.48
CA LYS A 59 7.64 13.61 -17.07
C LYS A 59 8.01 12.13 -17.05
N SER A 60 7.75 11.43 -15.93
CA SER A 60 7.99 9.99 -15.81
C SER A 60 7.11 9.17 -16.76
N TYR A 61 5.82 9.51 -16.84
CA TYR A 61 4.88 8.86 -17.75
C TYR A 61 5.28 9.03 -19.22
N SER A 62 5.62 10.26 -19.61
CA SER A 62 6.06 10.59 -20.97
C SER A 62 7.31 9.81 -21.37
N LYS A 63 8.31 9.74 -20.47
CA LYS A 63 9.52 8.94 -20.69
C LYS A 63 9.19 7.46 -20.92
N ASN A 64 8.43 6.84 -20.01
CA ASN A 64 8.09 5.42 -20.10
C ASN A 64 7.30 5.09 -21.38
N ARG A 65 6.39 5.97 -21.78
CA ARG A 65 5.64 5.82 -23.03
C ARG A 65 6.54 5.90 -24.26
N SER A 66 7.45 6.89 -24.32
CA SER A 66 8.39 7.01 -25.44
C SER A 66 9.30 5.78 -25.57
N GLU A 67 9.71 5.20 -24.44
CA GLU A 67 10.53 3.99 -24.40
C GLU A 67 9.73 2.78 -24.90
N SER A 68 8.49 2.61 -24.44
CA SER A 68 7.59 1.56 -24.93
C SER A 68 7.35 1.65 -26.45
N GLU A 69 7.20 2.87 -26.99
CA GLU A 69 7.05 3.08 -28.43
C GLU A 69 8.28 2.65 -29.24
N GLN A 70 9.50 2.82 -28.71
CA GLN A 70 10.73 2.32 -29.36
C GLN A 70 10.73 0.79 -29.45
N TYR A 71 10.27 0.09 -28.41
CA TYR A 71 10.13 -1.36 -28.44
C TYR A 71 8.99 -1.83 -29.34
N ARG A 72 7.89 -1.06 -29.46
CA ARG A 72 6.80 -1.40 -30.41
C ARG A 72 7.27 -1.47 -31.87
N ARG A 73 8.32 -0.72 -32.23
CA ARG A 73 8.94 -0.80 -33.57
C ARG A 73 9.71 -2.10 -33.81
N ARG A 74 10.09 -2.81 -32.74
CA ARG A 74 10.75 -4.12 -32.82
C ARG A 74 9.70 -5.23 -32.88
N GLN A 75 10.06 -6.35 -33.49
CA GLN A 75 9.21 -7.55 -33.47
C GLN A 75 9.20 -8.17 -32.07
N ALA A 76 8.01 -8.29 -31.48
CA ALA A 76 7.84 -8.96 -30.19
C ALA A 76 7.92 -10.49 -30.37
N LEU A 77 8.50 -11.19 -29.40
CA LEU A 77 8.57 -12.66 -29.38
C LEU A 77 7.17 -13.26 -29.20
N SER A 78 6.37 -12.65 -28.33
CA SER A 78 4.98 -13.02 -28.10
C SER A 78 4.23 -11.85 -27.46
N ARG A 79 2.91 -11.84 -27.65
CA ARG A 79 2.00 -10.88 -27.02
C ARG A 79 0.84 -11.64 -26.40
N LEU A 80 0.59 -11.40 -25.12
CA LEU A 80 -0.67 -11.76 -24.47
C LEU A 80 -1.62 -10.57 -24.58
N THR A 81 -2.82 -10.81 -25.11
CA THR A 81 -3.86 -9.79 -25.18
C THR A 81 -4.58 -9.66 -23.84
N GLY A 82 -5.17 -8.49 -23.58
CA GLY A 82 -5.99 -8.29 -22.38
C GLY A 82 -7.17 -9.26 -22.28
N GLU A 83 -7.71 -9.74 -23.41
CA GLU A 83 -8.76 -10.75 -23.40
C GLU A 83 -8.26 -12.12 -22.92
N ASP A 84 -7.06 -12.53 -23.33
CA ASP A 84 -6.47 -13.81 -22.90
C ASP A 84 -6.18 -13.78 -21.40
N ILE A 85 -5.65 -12.66 -20.91
CA ILE A 85 -5.39 -12.41 -19.50
C ILE A 85 -6.71 -12.45 -18.71
N ARG A 86 -7.74 -11.75 -19.18
CA ARG A 86 -9.06 -11.71 -18.53
C ARG A 86 -9.70 -13.10 -18.46
N LYS A 87 -9.69 -13.86 -19.57
CA LYS A 87 -10.24 -15.23 -19.62
C LYS A 87 -9.50 -16.18 -18.67
N ALA A 88 -8.19 -16.01 -18.52
CA ALA A 88 -7.41 -16.79 -17.55
C ALA A 88 -7.71 -16.36 -16.11
N MET A 89 -7.83 -15.05 -15.86
CA MET A 89 -8.15 -14.45 -14.56
C MET A 89 -9.55 -14.82 -14.06
N GLU A 90 -10.56 -14.89 -14.93
CA GLU A 90 -11.94 -15.29 -14.58
C GLU A 90 -12.04 -16.70 -13.97
N ARG A 91 -11.03 -17.55 -14.15
CA ARG A 91 -10.96 -18.89 -13.57
C ARG A 91 -10.32 -18.90 -12.17
N ASP A 92 -9.75 -17.80 -11.72
CA ASP A 92 -9.15 -17.66 -10.39
C ASP A 92 -10.21 -17.30 -9.34
N TYR A 93 -10.83 -18.32 -8.76
CA TYR A 93 -11.85 -18.18 -7.71
C TYR A 93 -11.30 -17.68 -6.37
N GLU A 94 -9.98 -17.74 -6.17
CA GLU A 94 -9.32 -17.25 -4.94
C GLU A 94 -8.97 -15.77 -5.05
N LEU A 95 -8.88 -15.22 -6.26
CA LEU A 95 -8.56 -13.81 -6.49
C LEU A 95 -9.45 -12.85 -5.68
N PRO A 96 -10.80 -12.97 -5.70
CA PRO A 96 -11.66 -12.09 -4.91
C PRO A 96 -11.45 -12.23 -3.40
N ARG A 97 -11.08 -13.44 -2.93
CA ARG A 97 -10.77 -13.70 -1.51
C ARG A 97 -9.46 -13.00 -1.10
N GLU A 98 -8.43 -13.05 -1.95
CA GLU A 98 -7.19 -12.30 -1.74
C GLU A 98 -7.44 -10.79 -1.70
N TYR A 99 -8.18 -10.26 -2.68
CA TYR A 99 -8.51 -8.83 -2.75
C TYR A 99 -9.35 -8.37 -1.56
N SER A 100 -10.33 -9.17 -1.12
CA SER A 100 -11.17 -8.83 0.04
C SER A 100 -10.43 -8.91 1.37
N ALA A 101 -9.52 -9.87 1.55
CA ALA A 101 -8.65 -9.92 2.73
C ALA A 101 -7.71 -8.70 2.77
N LEU A 102 -7.19 -8.30 1.61
CA LEU A 102 -6.34 -7.12 1.48
C LEU A 102 -7.14 -5.82 1.72
N SER A 103 -8.32 -5.68 1.14
CA SER A 103 -9.18 -4.50 1.31
C SER A 103 -9.63 -4.35 2.77
N LYS A 104 -9.99 -5.43 3.46
CA LYS A 104 -10.30 -5.40 4.91
C LYS A 104 -9.15 -4.81 5.73
N LYS A 105 -7.91 -5.24 5.45
CA LYS A 105 -6.72 -4.66 6.10
C LYS A 105 -6.55 -3.18 5.74
N MET A 106 -6.83 -2.77 4.51
CA MET A 106 -6.78 -1.36 4.11
C MET A 106 -7.83 -0.51 4.84
N PHE A 107 -9.07 -1.00 4.94
CA PHE A 107 -10.15 -0.30 5.64
C PHE A 107 -9.90 -0.18 7.14
N LEU A 108 -9.37 -1.23 7.77
CA LEU A 108 -8.97 -1.16 9.18
C LEU A 108 -7.92 -0.06 9.40
N ASN A 109 -6.91 -0.01 8.53
CA ASN A 109 -5.86 0.99 8.58
C ASN A 109 -6.38 2.41 8.32
N LEU A 110 -7.31 2.58 7.38
CA LEU A 110 -8.00 3.84 7.14
C LEU A 110 -8.82 4.28 8.36
N GLY A 111 -9.53 3.34 8.99
CA GLY A 111 -10.30 3.59 10.22
C GLY A 111 -9.42 4.05 11.38
N ILE A 112 -8.26 3.42 11.58
CA ILE A 112 -7.27 3.84 12.58
C ILE A 112 -6.79 5.27 12.30
N MET A 113 -6.45 5.59 11.06
CA MET A 113 -6.00 6.94 10.68
C MET A 113 -7.08 8.00 10.89
N LEU A 114 -8.34 7.68 10.55
CA LEU A 114 -9.47 8.58 10.75
C LEU A 114 -9.73 8.81 12.25
N ALA A 115 -9.72 7.75 13.05
CA ALA A 115 -9.86 7.85 14.50
C ALA A 115 -8.73 8.69 15.12
N LEU A 116 -7.49 8.50 14.66
CA LEU A 116 -6.36 9.28 15.10
C LEU A 116 -6.47 10.75 14.68
N LEU A 117 -6.95 11.05 13.47
CA LEU A 117 -7.22 12.43 13.04
C LEU A 117 -8.29 13.10 13.90
N ILE A 118 -9.37 12.39 14.24
CA ILE A 118 -10.40 12.91 15.14
C ILE A 118 -9.81 13.15 16.54
N ALA A 119 -9.05 12.21 17.07
CA ALA A 119 -8.35 12.36 18.35
C ALA A 119 -7.40 13.57 18.34
N VAL A 120 -6.69 13.78 17.23
CA VAL A 120 -5.85 14.97 17.01
C VAL A 120 -6.69 16.24 17.14
N LEU A 121 -7.77 16.36 16.38
CA LEU A 121 -8.60 17.57 16.38
C LEU A 121 -9.21 17.88 17.76
N VAL A 122 -9.66 16.86 18.48
CA VAL A 122 -10.25 17.01 19.83
C VAL A 122 -9.20 17.43 20.85
N VAL A 123 -8.03 16.78 20.84
CA VAL A 123 -6.97 17.02 21.84
C VAL A 123 -6.16 18.28 21.51
N TYR A 124 -6.08 18.67 20.24
CA TYR A 124 -5.22 19.75 19.75
C TYR A 124 -5.42 21.05 20.51
N SER A 125 -6.67 21.54 20.63
CA SER A 125 -6.95 22.82 21.28
C SER A 125 -6.56 22.82 22.76
N ALA A 126 -6.94 21.76 23.49
CA ALA A 126 -6.62 21.64 24.91
C ALA A 126 -5.10 21.55 25.15
N LEU A 127 -4.40 20.77 24.34
CA LEU A 127 -2.96 20.60 24.45
C LEU A 127 -2.20 21.88 24.06
N PHE A 128 -2.61 22.53 22.97
CA PHE A 128 -2.04 23.78 22.49
C PHE A 128 -2.13 24.87 23.57
N ASN A 129 -3.30 25.04 24.19
CA ASN A 129 -3.50 26.06 25.23
C ASN A 129 -2.63 25.79 26.47
N ARG A 130 -2.53 24.54 26.91
CA ARG A 130 -1.67 24.16 28.06
C ARG A 130 -0.19 24.40 27.78
N ILE A 131 0.29 24.00 26.60
CA ILE A 131 1.70 24.20 26.21
C ILE A 131 1.98 25.69 26.04
N SER A 132 1.09 26.43 25.38
CA SER A 132 1.24 27.88 25.18
C SER A 132 1.29 28.63 26.51
N ALA A 133 0.47 28.24 27.49
CA ALA A 133 0.49 28.81 28.84
C ALA A 133 1.81 28.50 29.56
N ALA A 134 2.28 27.25 29.51
CA ALA A 134 3.55 26.86 30.11
C ALA A 134 4.74 27.63 29.51
N ILE A 135 4.77 27.79 28.18
CA ILE A 135 5.80 28.58 27.50
C ILE A 135 5.68 30.06 27.86
N SER A 136 4.47 30.59 27.98
CA SER A 136 4.26 31.98 28.41
C SER A 136 4.84 32.24 29.80
N ILE A 137 4.70 31.28 30.72
CA ILE A 137 5.29 31.38 32.07
C ILE A 137 6.82 31.30 31.98
N LEU A 138 7.34 30.37 31.17
CA LEU A 138 8.78 30.13 31.03
C LEU A 138 9.52 31.30 30.34
N LEU A 139 8.89 31.94 29.36
CA LEU A 139 9.41 33.13 28.71
C LEU A 139 9.30 34.38 29.60
N GLY A 140 8.40 34.39 30.59
CA GLY A 140 8.22 35.52 31.50
C GLY A 140 7.94 36.85 30.78
N ASN A 141 8.09 37.95 31.52
CA ASN A 141 8.08 39.30 30.96
C ASN A 141 9.51 39.83 30.93
N TYR A 142 10.14 39.85 29.75
CA TYR A 142 11.42 40.52 29.54
C TYR A 142 11.18 41.96 29.10
N PRO A 143 11.44 42.97 29.97
CA PRO A 143 11.19 44.38 29.64
C PRO A 143 12.08 44.91 28.51
N SER A 144 13.17 44.24 28.18
CA SER A 144 14.11 44.61 27.12
C SER A 144 13.70 44.10 25.73
N MET A 145 12.68 43.25 25.62
CA MET A 145 12.25 42.66 24.35
C MET A 145 10.89 43.23 23.94
N ALA A 146 10.72 43.53 22.64
CA ALA A 146 9.44 43.96 22.11
C ALA A 146 8.36 42.88 22.37
N GLN A 147 7.17 43.31 22.76
CA GLN A 147 6.05 42.40 23.05
C GLN A 147 5.72 41.48 21.86
N SER A 148 5.81 41.99 20.63
CA SER A 148 5.59 41.21 19.41
C SER A 148 6.59 40.06 19.24
N THR A 149 7.85 40.26 19.65
CA THR A 149 8.89 39.22 19.59
C THR A 149 8.66 38.14 20.64
N LEU A 150 8.22 38.52 21.85
CA LEU A 150 7.85 37.57 22.90
C LEU A 150 6.62 36.73 22.49
N GLU A 151 5.60 37.38 21.92
CA GLU A 151 4.42 36.67 21.38
C GLU A 151 4.79 35.72 20.24
N PHE A 152 5.64 36.17 19.30
CA PHE A 152 6.15 35.32 18.22
C PHE A 152 6.85 34.08 18.77
N LEU A 153 7.80 34.27 19.70
CA LEU A 153 8.58 33.19 20.26
C LEU A 153 7.71 32.17 21.01
N ARG A 154 6.72 32.66 21.76
CA ARG A 154 5.73 31.82 22.44
C ARG A 154 4.99 30.93 21.45
N TYR A 155 4.38 31.50 20.40
CA TYR A 155 3.64 30.71 19.41
C TYR A 155 4.56 29.80 18.60
N PHE A 156 5.75 30.26 18.21
CA PHE A 156 6.71 29.48 17.44
C PHE A 156 7.15 28.22 18.19
N ILE A 157 7.57 28.35 19.45
CA ILE A 157 7.96 27.21 20.29
C ILE A 157 6.75 26.29 20.52
N THR A 158 5.55 26.86 20.75
CA THR A 158 4.32 26.06 20.91
C THR A 158 4.08 25.18 19.69
N TYR A 159 4.12 25.74 18.48
CA TYR A 159 3.92 24.99 17.23
C TYR A 159 4.99 23.93 17.02
N LEU A 160 6.27 24.22 17.31
CA LEU A 160 7.35 23.23 17.22
C LEU A 160 7.14 22.04 18.14
N ILE A 161 6.77 22.28 19.41
CA ILE A 161 6.49 21.21 20.37
C ILE A 161 5.27 20.41 19.91
N MET A 162 4.22 21.07 19.43
CA MET A 162 3.03 20.40 18.89
C MET A 162 3.37 19.50 17.70
N PHE A 163 4.19 19.96 16.74
CA PHE A 163 4.65 19.13 15.64
C PHE A 163 5.48 17.93 16.14
N GLY A 164 6.34 18.13 17.12
CA GLY A 164 7.13 17.05 17.74
C GLY A 164 6.28 15.98 18.42
N ILE A 165 5.28 16.39 19.22
CA ILE A 165 4.33 15.47 19.88
C ILE A 165 3.57 14.67 18.84
N TRP A 166 2.99 15.33 17.82
CA TRP A 166 2.25 14.63 16.79
C TRP A 166 3.13 13.70 15.99
N PHE A 167 4.34 14.12 15.62
CA PHE A 167 5.30 13.25 14.96
C PHE A 167 5.59 11.99 15.78
N ALA A 168 5.80 12.12 17.10
CA ALA A 168 6.01 10.98 17.98
C ALA A 168 4.78 10.06 18.05
N VAL A 169 3.57 10.61 18.18
CA VAL A 169 2.31 9.86 18.17
C VAL A 169 2.15 9.08 16.86
N PHE A 170 2.29 9.76 15.72
CA PHE A 170 2.22 9.14 14.40
C PHE A 170 3.30 8.07 14.21
N TYR A 171 4.52 8.31 14.69
CA TYR A 171 5.61 7.34 14.61
C TYR A 171 5.32 6.07 15.42
N VAL A 172 4.86 6.23 16.67
CA VAL A 172 4.49 5.11 17.55
C VAL A 172 3.34 4.32 16.93
N VAL A 173 2.27 5.00 16.52
CA VAL A 173 1.11 4.35 15.90
C VAL A 173 1.53 3.63 14.62
N ALA A 174 2.29 4.26 13.73
CA ALA A 174 2.75 3.64 12.51
C ALA A 174 3.62 2.39 12.76
N LYS A 175 4.49 2.43 13.78
CA LYS A 175 5.33 1.30 14.17
C LYS A 175 4.52 0.10 14.66
N TYR A 176 3.48 0.33 15.47
CA TYR A 176 2.68 -0.75 16.05
C TYR A 176 1.60 -1.28 15.11
N THR A 177 1.02 -0.43 14.27
CA THR A 177 -0.07 -0.81 13.36
C THR A 177 0.44 -1.30 12.00
N GLY A 178 1.74 -1.16 11.71
CA GLY A 178 2.31 -1.48 10.41
C GLY A 178 1.79 -0.56 9.30
N LEU A 179 1.31 0.64 9.65
CA LEU A 179 0.81 1.60 8.67
C LEU A 179 1.94 2.05 7.72
N PRO A 180 1.65 2.14 6.41
CA PRO A 180 2.66 2.27 5.35
C PRO A 180 3.27 3.67 5.23
N TYR A 181 2.95 4.60 6.14
CA TYR A 181 3.43 5.98 6.08
C TYR A 181 4.92 6.14 6.41
N LEU A 182 5.54 5.14 7.06
CA LEU A 182 6.94 5.19 7.51
C LEU A 182 7.80 3.97 7.14
N SER A 183 7.21 2.80 6.84
CA SER A 183 7.99 1.62 6.43
C SER A 183 8.24 1.62 4.92
N GLN A 184 9.44 2.02 4.53
CA GLN A 184 9.94 2.03 3.14
C GLN A 184 9.87 0.67 2.43
N SER A 185 9.68 -0.44 3.15
CA SER A 185 9.70 -1.81 2.64
C SER A 185 8.33 -2.49 2.53
N THR A 186 7.25 -1.81 2.93
CA THR A 186 5.89 -2.37 2.87
C THR A 186 4.87 -1.26 2.60
N SER A 187 5.04 -0.49 1.51
CA SER A 187 3.89 0.25 1.02
C SER A 187 2.84 -0.79 0.63
N MET A 188 1.57 -0.62 1.03
CA MET A 188 0.53 -1.63 0.79
C MET A 188 0.40 -2.02 -0.69
N MET A 189 0.74 -1.11 -1.60
CA MET A 189 0.85 -1.40 -3.04
C MET A 189 1.88 -2.49 -3.37
N GLN A 190 2.98 -2.64 -2.63
CA GLN A 190 3.99 -3.66 -2.90
C GLN A 190 3.45 -5.09 -2.69
N ASN A 191 2.52 -5.27 -1.74
CA ASN A 191 1.91 -6.58 -1.47
C ASN A 191 0.73 -6.91 -2.41
N ILE A 192 0.20 -5.91 -3.12
CA ILE A 192 -0.83 -6.12 -4.13
C ILE A 192 -0.13 -6.59 -5.41
N PRO A 193 -0.50 -7.76 -5.96
CA PRO A 193 0.00 -8.17 -7.26
C PRO A 193 -0.51 -7.19 -8.32
N TYR A 194 0.38 -6.62 -9.10
CA TYR A 194 0.01 -5.89 -10.30
C TYR A 194 -0.41 -6.87 -11.39
N ILE A 195 -1.66 -6.74 -11.82
CA ILE A 195 -2.26 -7.54 -12.89
C ILE A 195 -2.44 -6.64 -14.12
N PRO A 196 -1.80 -6.97 -15.25
CA PRO A 196 -1.94 -6.22 -16.50
C PRO A 196 -3.37 -6.32 -17.05
N THR A 197 -3.87 -5.26 -17.67
CA THR A 197 -5.25 -5.19 -18.17
C THR A 197 -5.34 -5.10 -19.70
N LYS A 198 -4.39 -4.44 -20.35
CA LYS A 198 -4.36 -4.28 -21.81
C LYS A 198 -3.62 -5.41 -22.49
N GLY A 199 -2.52 -5.87 -21.89
CA GLY A 199 -1.70 -6.92 -22.46
C GLY A 199 -0.26 -6.90 -21.96
N ILE A 200 0.48 -7.93 -22.39
CA ILE A 200 1.89 -8.12 -22.07
C ILE A 200 2.63 -8.43 -23.35
N ALA A 201 3.73 -7.72 -23.61
CA ALA A 201 4.61 -7.99 -24.74
C ALA A 201 5.98 -8.46 -24.26
N PHE A 202 6.44 -9.58 -24.80
CA PHE A 202 7.74 -10.17 -24.50
C PHE A 202 8.73 -9.84 -25.62
N TYR A 203 9.88 -9.30 -25.25
CA TYR A 203 11.01 -8.97 -26.12
C TYR A 203 12.27 -9.64 -25.60
N LYS A 204 13.26 -9.89 -26.47
CA LYS A 204 14.49 -10.61 -26.10
C LYS A 204 15.21 -10.03 -24.87
N ASP A 205 15.14 -8.72 -24.68
CA ASP A 205 15.82 -7.94 -23.64
C ASP A 205 14.87 -7.27 -22.64
N ALA A 206 13.55 -7.38 -22.82
CA ALA A 206 12.58 -6.67 -21.99
C ALA A 206 11.17 -7.31 -21.95
N ILE A 207 10.43 -7.05 -20.88
CA ILE A 207 9.00 -7.33 -20.76
C ILE A 207 8.27 -6.00 -20.66
N ILE A 208 7.19 -5.82 -21.42
CA ILE A 208 6.35 -4.62 -21.37
C ILE A 208 4.96 -4.97 -20.88
N PHE A 209 4.52 -4.27 -19.84
CA PHE A 209 3.17 -4.37 -19.29
C PHE A 209 2.32 -3.16 -19.67
N ASP A 210 1.08 -3.41 -20.12
CA ASP A 210 0.06 -2.41 -20.46
C ASP A 210 0.54 -1.30 -21.41
N ASP A 211 1.50 -1.62 -22.28
CA ASP A 211 2.19 -0.69 -23.18
C ASP A 211 2.87 0.50 -22.47
N LEU A 212 3.03 0.45 -21.15
CA LEU A 212 3.53 1.56 -20.35
C LEU A 212 4.79 1.18 -19.58
N TYR A 213 4.78 0.02 -18.94
CA TYR A 213 5.83 -0.35 -18.01
C TYR A 213 6.84 -1.26 -18.67
N VAL A 214 7.98 -0.69 -19.06
CA VAL A 214 9.10 -1.42 -19.66
C VAL A 214 10.04 -1.91 -18.55
N LEU A 215 10.18 -3.23 -18.43
CA LEU A 215 11.14 -3.88 -17.54
C LEU A 215 12.24 -4.53 -18.38
N LYS A 216 13.46 -4.02 -18.25
CA LYS A 216 14.64 -4.57 -18.93
C LYS A 216 15.21 -5.73 -18.14
N ALA A 217 15.69 -6.75 -18.85
CA ALA A 217 16.43 -7.85 -18.26
C ALA A 217 17.91 -7.48 -18.00
N PRO A 218 18.57 -8.10 -17.02
CA PRO A 218 18.03 -9.07 -16.06
C PRO A 218 17.15 -8.43 -14.97
N LEU A 219 16.14 -9.14 -14.53
CA LEU A 219 15.22 -8.76 -13.46
C LEU A 219 15.75 -9.24 -12.11
N ASP A 220 15.90 -8.31 -11.17
CA ASP A 220 16.27 -8.60 -9.78
C ASP A 220 15.06 -9.14 -9.00
N ALA A 221 14.75 -10.43 -9.22
CA ALA A 221 13.68 -11.14 -8.55
C ALA A 221 14.16 -11.82 -7.26
N ASP A 222 13.27 -11.86 -6.28
CA ASP A 222 13.41 -12.57 -5.01
C ASP A 222 12.89 -14.01 -5.16
N SER A 223 11.67 -14.16 -5.67
CA SER A 223 11.05 -15.45 -5.96
C SER A 223 10.15 -15.38 -7.18
N VAL A 224 9.94 -16.53 -7.82
CA VAL A 224 8.88 -16.72 -8.82
C VAL A 224 7.99 -17.89 -8.45
N THR A 225 6.69 -17.64 -8.49
CA THR A 225 5.64 -18.62 -8.22
C THR A 225 4.92 -18.97 -9.50
N VAL A 226 4.87 -20.26 -9.85
CA VAL A 226 4.11 -20.76 -11.00
C VAL A 226 2.94 -21.58 -10.47
N ASP A 227 1.71 -21.10 -10.71
CA ASP A 227 0.48 -21.78 -10.30
C ASP A 227 -0.34 -22.19 -11.53
N GLU A 228 -0.43 -23.51 -11.76
CA GLU A 228 -1.18 -24.09 -12.88
C GLU A 228 -2.69 -24.09 -12.66
N ARG A 229 -3.14 -24.23 -11.40
CA ARG A 229 -4.57 -24.29 -11.08
C ARG A 229 -5.18 -22.90 -11.22
N ARG A 230 -4.51 -21.88 -10.71
CA ARG A 230 -4.92 -20.47 -10.78
C ARG A 230 -4.42 -19.76 -12.04
N ARG A 231 -3.66 -20.46 -12.89
CA ARG A 231 -3.26 -20.04 -14.24
C ARG A 231 -2.44 -18.75 -14.28
N PHE A 232 -1.50 -18.60 -13.36
CA PHE A 232 -0.62 -17.44 -13.33
C PHE A 232 0.84 -17.78 -13.06
N VAL A 233 1.70 -16.86 -13.49
CA VAL A 233 3.10 -16.76 -13.09
C VAL A 233 3.26 -15.44 -12.33
N GLU A 234 3.74 -15.50 -11.10
CA GLU A 234 3.96 -14.33 -10.26
C GLU A 234 5.44 -14.11 -10.00
N ILE A 235 5.94 -12.93 -10.35
CA ILE A 235 7.32 -12.51 -10.13
C ILE A 235 7.34 -11.56 -8.94
N THR A 236 8.06 -11.94 -7.88
CA THR A 236 8.30 -11.06 -6.73
C THR A 236 9.67 -10.43 -6.90
N LEU A 237 9.73 -9.12 -7.13
CA LEU A 237 10.99 -8.36 -7.23
C LEU A 237 11.63 -8.19 -5.84
N LYS A 238 12.96 -8.06 -5.74
CA LYS A 238 13.60 -7.71 -4.45
C LYS A 238 13.23 -6.29 -4.01
N LYS A 239 13.18 -5.36 -4.97
CA LYS A 239 12.81 -3.95 -4.77
C LYS A 239 11.93 -3.47 -5.93
N PRO A 240 10.98 -2.54 -5.70
CA PRO A 240 10.23 -1.93 -6.79
C PRO A 240 11.18 -1.17 -7.72
N THR A 241 10.98 -1.34 -9.03
CA THR A 241 11.77 -0.66 -10.06
C THR A 241 11.31 0.79 -10.21
N SER A 242 12.16 1.69 -10.72
CA SER A 242 11.78 3.08 -11.02
C SER A 242 10.54 3.20 -11.91
N THR A 243 10.31 2.19 -12.76
CA THR A 243 9.22 2.14 -13.73
C THR A 243 7.92 1.63 -13.10
N ILE A 244 7.99 0.71 -12.13
CA ILE A 244 6.82 0.04 -11.54
C ILE A 244 6.85 0.13 -10.01
N PRO A 245 5.85 0.74 -9.36
CA PRO A 245 5.79 0.83 -7.89
C PRO A 245 5.39 -0.49 -7.20
N TYR A 246 5.09 -1.55 -7.96
CA TYR A 246 4.66 -2.85 -7.46
C TYR A 246 5.84 -3.81 -7.33
N ARG A 247 5.84 -4.63 -6.26
CA ARG A 247 6.86 -5.67 -6.03
C ARG A 247 6.44 -7.00 -6.64
N ARG A 248 5.15 -7.33 -6.56
CA ARG A 248 4.57 -8.55 -7.12
C ARG A 248 3.97 -8.24 -8.48
N LEU A 249 4.43 -8.92 -9.52
CA LEU A 249 3.93 -8.81 -10.89
C LEU A 249 3.29 -10.14 -11.27
N ARG A 250 1.98 -10.15 -11.54
CA ARG A 250 1.24 -11.39 -11.83
C ARG A 250 0.81 -11.44 -13.29
N ILE A 251 1.22 -12.50 -13.97
CA ILE A 251 0.97 -12.76 -15.38
C ILE A 251 -0.05 -13.91 -15.48
N TYR A 252 -1.29 -13.61 -15.85
CA TYR A 252 -2.28 -14.65 -16.14
C TYR A 252 -2.13 -15.16 -17.57
N ALA A 253 -2.10 -16.48 -17.73
CA ALA A 253 -1.98 -17.13 -19.02
C ALA A 253 -2.70 -18.48 -19.01
N ARG A 254 -3.25 -18.90 -20.16
CA ARG A 254 -3.87 -20.23 -20.28
C ARG A 254 -2.89 -21.36 -19.95
N ASP A 255 -1.63 -21.20 -20.33
CA ASP A 255 -0.52 -22.11 -20.07
C ASP A 255 0.60 -21.37 -19.31
N PRO A 256 0.56 -21.34 -17.96
CA PRO A 256 1.54 -20.61 -17.16
C PRO A 256 2.93 -21.26 -17.19
N ARG A 257 3.04 -22.59 -17.26
CA ARG A 257 4.34 -23.28 -17.40
C ARG A 257 5.01 -22.92 -18.72
N GLY A 258 4.27 -22.93 -19.82
CA GLY A 258 4.82 -22.55 -21.12
C GLY A 258 5.33 -21.10 -21.16
N ILE A 259 4.64 -20.16 -20.49
CA ILE A 259 5.11 -18.78 -20.39
C ILE A 259 6.36 -18.66 -19.51
N TRP A 260 6.39 -19.38 -18.39
CA TRP A 260 7.55 -19.45 -17.50
C TRP A 260 8.80 -19.93 -18.24
N GLU A 261 8.73 -21.10 -18.87
CA GLU A 261 9.88 -21.74 -19.52
C GLU A 261 10.37 -20.97 -20.75
N LYS A 262 9.46 -20.47 -21.58
CA LYS A 262 9.82 -19.83 -22.86
C LYS A 262 10.34 -18.42 -22.70
N TYR A 263 9.78 -17.66 -21.76
CA TYR A 263 10.00 -16.22 -21.64
C TYR A 263 10.55 -15.83 -20.27
N VAL A 264 9.80 -16.08 -19.20
CA VAL A 264 10.10 -15.48 -17.88
C VAL A 264 11.44 -15.95 -17.31
N SER A 265 11.75 -17.24 -17.41
CA SER A 265 13.00 -17.84 -16.93
C SER A 265 14.26 -17.16 -17.50
N LYS A 266 14.20 -16.66 -18.74
CA LYS A 266 15.31 -16.03 -19.44
C LYS A 266 15.58 -14.59 -18.99
N TYR A 267 14.61 -13.95 -18.35
CA TYR A 267 14.75 -12.57 -17.88
C TYR A 267 15.28 -12.48 -16.45
N LEU A 268 15.44 -13.60 -15.74
CA LEU A 268 15.84 -13.62 -14.34
C LEU A 268 17.35 -13.73 -14.16
N GLU A 269 17.85 -13.21 -13.04
CA GLU A 269 19.21 -13.49 -12.59
C GLU A 269 19.36 -14.98 -12.19
N ALA A 270 20.57 -15.54 -12.33
CA ALA A 270 20.83 -16.97 -12.18
C ALA A 270 20.60 -17.57 -10.77
N GLN A 271 20.19 -16.78 -9.78
CA GLN A 271 20.04 -17.19 -8.37
C GLN A 271 18.61 -17.10 -7.81
N VAL A 272 17.59 -17.05 -8.67
CA VAL A 272 16.18 -16.89 -8.22
C VAL A 272 15.60 -18.19 -7.68
N LYS A 273 14.92 -18.13 -6.53
CA LYS A 273 14.16 -19.25 -5.96
C LYS A 273 12.86 -19.43 -6.74
N VAL A 274 12.71 -20.59 -7.37
CA VAL A 274 11.49 -20.98 -8.09
C VAL A 274 10.64 -21.83 -7.15
N GLU A 275 9.48 -21.31 -6.78
CA GLU A 275 8.49 -22.05 -6.01
C GLU A 275 7.43 -22.60 -6.97
N GLU A 276 7.61 -23.85 -7.40
CA GLU A 276 6.54 -24.57 -8.10
C GLU A 276 5.49 -24.99 -7.07
N VAL A 277 4.31 -24.38 -7.13
CA VAL A 277 3.17 -24.80 -6.31
C VAL A 277 2.53 -26.01 -6.99
N LYS A 278 3.21 -27.18 -6.93
CA LYS A 278 2.56 -28.47 -7.16
C LYS A 278 1.79 -28.82 -5.89
N ARG A 279 0.56 -28.31 -5.74
CA ARG A 279 -0.39 -28.93 -4.80
C ARG A 279 -0.69 -30.33 -5.34
N THR A 280 -0.01 -31.33 -4.78
CA THR A 280 -0.46 -32.72 -4.83
C THR A 280 -1.94 -32.72 -4.43
N GLU A 281 -2.76 -33.50 -5.12
CA GLU A 281 -4.22 -33.55 -4.96
C GLU A 281 -4.71 -33.99 -3.56
N ALA A 282 -3.82 -34.12 -2.58
CA ALA A 282 -4.10 -34.65 -1.24
C ALA A 282 -4.60 -33.61 -0.22
N GLU A 283 -4.59 -32.32 -0.53
CA GLU A 283 -5.13 -31.28 0.37
C GLU A 283 -6.16 -30.40 -0.35
N VAL A 284 -7.16 -31.05 -0.93
CA VAL A 284 -8.50 -30.48 -0.87
C VAL A 284 -9.00 -30.88 0.50
N GLU A 285 -9.07 -29.94 1.45
CA GLU A 285 -9.97 -30.09 2.59
C GLU A 285 -11.33 -30.43 1.99
N LYS A 286 -11.70 -31.72 1.99
CA LYS A 286 -13.05 -32.12 1.67
C LYS A 286 -13.93 -31.31 2.62
N PRO A 287 -14.94 -30.58 2.13
CA PRO A 287 -15.92 -29.99 3.03
C PRO A 287 -16.39 -31.13 3.95
N ARG A 288 -16.24 -30.94 5.26
CA ARG A 288 -16.56 -31.98 6.24
C ARG A 288 -18.05 -32.31 6.09
N GLU A 289 -18.35 -33.47 5.52
CA GLU A 289 -19.72 -33.92 5.32
C GLU A 289 -20.27 -34.41 6.67
N TYR A 290 -20.92 -33.52 7.43
CA TYR A 290 -21.59 -33.90 8.66
C TYR A 290 -22.81 -34.77 8.34
N ARG A 291 -23.04 -35.79 9.17
CA ARG A 291 -24.24 -36.64 9.08
C ARG A 291 -25.08 -36.50 10.34
N CYS A 292 -26.39 -36.46 10.15
CA CYS A 292 -27.34 -36.40 11.26
C CYS A 292 -27.22 -37.66 12.12
N PRO A 293 -26.96 -37.54 13.43
CA PRO A 293 -26.78 -38.69 14.31
C PRO A 293 -28.07 -39.51 14.49
N TYR A 294 -29.23 -38.91 14.20
CA TYR A 294 -30.53 -39.55 14.39
C TYR A 294 -31.07 -40.28 13.15
N CYS A 295 -30.63 -39.91 11.93
CA CYS A 295 -31.21 -40.47 10.70
C CYS A 295 -30.21 -40.66 9.54
N GLY A 296 -28.94 -40.32 9.73
CA GLY A 296 -27.88 -40.50 8.75
C GLY A 296 -27.91 -39.57 7.54
N ALA A 297 -28.82 -38.59 7.50
CA ALA A 297 -28.88 -37.59 6.42
C ALA A 297 -27.63 -36.72 6.40
N LEU A 298 -27.16 -36.35 5.20
CA LEU A 298 -26.11 -35.34 5.04
C LEU A 298 -26.63 -33.98 5.51
N LEU A 299 -25.81 -33.27 6.28
CA LEU A 299 -26.13 -31.99 6.88
C LEU A 299 -25.24 -30.89 6.28
N ASN A 300 -25.85 -29.72 6.09
CA ASN A 300 -25.12 -28.48 5.81
C ASN A 300 -24.93 -27.69 7.11
N GLU A 301 -23.79 -27.03 7.29
CA GLU A 301 -23.41 -26.28 8.51
C GLU A 301 -24.41 -25.18 8.87
N ASP A 302 -25.13 -24.63 7.88
CA ASP A 302 -26.11 -23.56 8.07
C ASP A 302 -27.49 -24.05 8.57
N TRP A 303 -27.69 -25.36 8.76
CA TRP A 303 -28.98 -25.92 9.16
C TRP A 303 -29.12 -26.04 10.68
N GLU A 304 -30.20 -25.52 11.25
CA GLU A 304 -30.48 -25.67 12.69
C GLU A 304 -31.22 -26.99 13.00
N TYR A 305 -32.02 -27.49 12.05
CA TYR A 305 -32.81 -28.71 12.15
C TYR A 305 -32.57 -29.62 10.94
N CYS A 306 -32.59 -30.94 11.15
CA CYS A 306 -32.39 -31.90 10.08
C CYS A 306 -33.65 -32.00 9.19
N PRO A 307 -33.57 -31.74 7.87
CA PRO A 307 -34.75 -31.73 6.99
C PRO A 307 -35.38 -33.12 6.82
N LYS A 308 -34.63 -34.20 7.09
CA LYS A 308 -35.14 -35.58 6.97
C LYS A 308 -35.89 -36.07 8.21
N CYS A 309 -35.52 -35.63 9.42
CA CYS A 309 -36.06 -36.19 10.67
C CYS A 309 -36.62 -35.14 11.63
N GLY A 310 -36.55 -33.85 11.30
CA GLY A 310 -37.13 -32.74 12.07
C GLY A 310 -36.47 -32.45 13.42
N ARG A 311 -35.42 -33.19 13.81
CA ARG A 311 -34.73 -32.99 15.10
C ARG A 311 -33.69 -31.89 14.99
N LYS A 312 -33.48 -31.18 16.10
CA LYS A 312 -32.41 -30.17 16.23
C LYS A 312 -31.04 -30.84 16.12
N ILE A 313 -30.12 -30.21 15.40
CA ILE A 313 -28.80 -30.75 15.15
C ILE A 313 -27.85 -30.36 16.31
N PRO A 314 -27.19 -31.32 17.00
CA PRO A 314 -26.26 -31.02 18.09
C PRO A 314 -24.87 -30.66 17.51
N TRP A 315 -24.74 -29.44 16.98
CA TRP A 315 -23.50 -28.98 16.31
C TRP A 315 -22.25 -29.05 17.18
N ASP A 316 -22.35 -28.72 18.47
CA ASP A 316 -21.19 -28.71 19.37
C ASP A 316 -20.61 -30.10 19.63
N GLU A 317 -21.45 -31.14 19.60
CA GLU A 317 -21.03 -32.54 19.75
C GLU A 317 -20.51 -33.10 18.43
N LEU A 318 -21.18 -32.78 17.32
CA LEU A 318 -20.75 -33.20 15.98
C LEU A 318 -19.39 -32.63 15.59
N ARG A 319 -19.10 -31.36 15.91
CA ARG A 319 -17.78 -30.78 15.62
C ARG A 319 -16.67 -31.44 16.44
N ARG A 320 -16.91 -31.64 17.74
CA ARG A 320 -15.96 -32.33 18.63
C ARG A 320 -15.67 -33.77 18.19
N ALA A 321 -16.67 -34.50 17.71
CA ALA A 321 -16.52 -35.87 17.24
C ALA A 321 -15.73 -36.00 15.93
N TYR A 322 -15.71 -34.96 15.08
CA TYR A 322 -14.98 -34.94 13.81
C TYR A 322 -13.59 -34.27 13.90
N GLU A 323 -13.29 -33.62 15.02
CA GLU A 323 -11.98 -33.00 15.31
C GLU A 323 -11.05 -33.90 16.12
N ALA A 324 -11.55 -35.00 16.68
CA ALA A 324 -10.80 -36.04 17.39
C ALA A 324 -10.34 -37.16 16.45
#